data_AF-A0A252CGI1-F1
#
_entry.id   AF-A0A252CGI1-F1
#
_cell.length_a   1.000
_cell.length_b   1.000
_cell.length_c   1.000
_cell.angle_alpha   90.00
_cell.angle_beta   90.00
_cell.angle_gamma   90.00
#
_symmetry.space_group_name_H-M   'P 1'
#
loop_
_entity.id
_entity.type
_entity.pdbx_description
1 polymer ?
#
loop_
_entity_poly.entity_id
_entity_poly.type
_entity_poly.pdbx_seq_one_letter_code
_entity_poly.pdbx_strand_id
1 'polypeptide(L)'
;MTPEKKRKLRNIALLTLLGLIGGTFAFIAFNQQVINDRANDIATNVTGRVHDYYNRDTGNKDVFVENYGHDVAANPVMVRIRLSEYMEIQRQGEDYPTPLVDTAQRENINTWTTYLPEEGNINQRRGEDSSQFNRYSNLTFGREGTAPWYMPTFNRDLADLRSAAAGHARDYIQGGGATDAETDGRTHPGDGTENYWQEGQSYDNSDGDWPGEAIEQDTKQHLQEDRPPMTIEQWNTLSIRNRVGNYWVIDHNTGWAYWANLLEQGQATSYLLDAANMTDEVVTSIVNGSYYYAIHVDSQAISSVNMDRFLEEDTQGNHDTRLAAFLEGVKNGFYGDGNPPANENNNPSEFQFHLMSPGRLFRMWGHDFRYLENMGDGYHMIIRNETIGGANWNDLDNVLTSWYTNDVVTTVPAIRAQREPYIAPVASSFPTTGTTAFVPWEGPDRADDGTIPNLSNWSVPYGDRTVVVPNGVRRAFALSVADVNHLTAIGSFSSVADRGTGANWWLRTPNNPTFGWRVTTAGVWGRSNYSTPGTAVRPALIIHQQP
;
A
#
# COMPACT_ATOMS: atom_id res chain seq x y z
N MET A 1 23.98 -55.73 20.21
CA MET A 1 23.76 -54.30 19.89
C MET A 1 25.06 -53.76 19.32
N THR A 2 25.09 -53.36 18.04
CA THR A 2 26.31 -53.06 17.28
C THR A 2 26.76 -51.59 17.43
N PRO A 3 28.06 -51.29 17.22
CA PRO A 3 28.62 -49.93 17.33
C PRO A 3 27.94 -48.87 16.45
N GLU A 4 27.26 -49.26 15.37
CA GLU A 4 26.49 -48.35 14.51
C GLU A 4 25.26 -47.74 15.20
N LYS A 5 24.69 -48.41 16.23
CA LYS A 5 23.63 -47.80 17.06
C LYS A 5 24.17 -46.78 18.07
N LYS A 6 25.48 -46.74 18.34
CA LYS A 6 26.11 -45.69 19.17
C LYS A 6 26.47 -44.42 18.39
N ARG A 7 26.47 -44.46 17.04
CA ARG A 7 26.72 -43.29 16.18
C ARG A 7 25.44 -42.56 15.76
N LYS A 8 24.27 -43.23 15.78
CA LYS A 8 22.95 -42.61 15.59
C LYS A 8 22.28 -42.09 16.88
N LEU A 9 22.83 -42.38 18.05
CA LEU A 9 22.32 -41.91 19.37
C LEU A 9 23.19 -40.82 20.01
N ARG A 10 24.20 -40.31 19.30
CA ARG A 10 25.13 -39.28 19.81
C ARG A 10 24.85 -37.86 19.26
N ASN A 11 23.81 -37.70 18.43
CA ASN A 11 23.31 -36.40 17.96
C ASN A 11 21.91 -36.06 18.51
N ILE A 12 21.42 -36.78 19.54
CA ILE A 12 20.18 -36.46 20.26
C ILE A 12 20.56 -36.14 21.71
N ALA A 13 21.19 -34.98 21.92
CA ALA A 13 21.35 -34.32 23.22
C ALA A 13 22.14 -33.00 23.06
N LEU A 14 21.55 -31.99 22.43
CA LEU A 14 21.83 -30.55 22.65
C LEU A 14 21.01 -29.72 21.67
N LEU A 15 19.85 -29.23 22.12
CA LEU A 15 19.26 -27.92 21.81
C LEU A 15 17.90 -27.81 22.53
N THR A 16 17.97 -27.87 23.85
CA THR A 16 16.99 -27.24 24.75
C THR A 16 17.72 -26.08 25.42
N LEU A 17 17.11 -24.89 25.36
CA LEU A 17 17.57 -23.60 25.90
C LEU A 17 18.76 -22.93 25.19
N LEU A 18 18.46 -22.03 24.24
CA LEU A 18 18.98 -20.65 24.16
C LEU A 18 18.43 -19.99 22.88
N GLY A 19 17.35 -19.25 23.04
CA GLY A 19 16.72 -18.41 22.02
C GLY A 19 15.83 -17.32 22.65
N LEU A 20 16.11 -16.99 23.91
CA LEU A 20 15.59 -15.84 24.61
C LEU A 20 16.75 -15.33 25.47
N ILE A 21 17.11 -14.08 25.21
CA ILE A 21 17.97 -13.21 26.02
C ILE A 21 19.48 -13.38 25.80
N GLY A 22 20.02 -12.37 25.12
CA GLY A 22 21.42 -11.93 25.18
C GLY A 22 21.51 -10.43 25.44
N GLY A 23 20.71 -9.91 26.39
CA GLY A 23 20.85 -8.58 26.97
C GLY A 23 20.49 -8.66 28.46
N THR A 24 21.46 -8.43 29.34
CA THR A 24 21.41 -8.70 30.79
C THR A 24 20.38 -7.88 31.57
N PHE A 25 19.55 -8.54 32.39
CA PHE A 25 19.01 -7.97 33.62
C PHE A 25 19.13 -8.97 34.77
N ALA A 26 19.84 -8.59 35.83
CA ALA A 26 19.87 -9.29 37.11
C ALA A 26 19.05 -8.47 38.12
N PHE A 27 18.05 -9.09 38.75
CA PHE A 27 17.41 -8.58 39.97
C PHE A 27 17.27 -9.71 40.98
N ILE A 28 17.76 -9.49 42.21
CA ILE A 28 17.66 -10.41 43.37
C ILE A 28 16.64 -9.84 44.38
N ALA A 29 15.58 -10.63 44.66
CA ALA A 29 14.62 -10.68 45.79
C ALA A 29 13.82 -9.40 46.16
N PHE A 30 12.54 -9.42 46.59
CA PHE A 30 11.85 -10.23 47.62
C PHE A 30 10.31 -10.33 47.40
N ASN A 31 9.67 -11.32 48.02
CA ASN A 31 8.20 -11.51 48.15
C ASN A 31 7.56 -10.61 49.23
N GLN A 32 6.39 -10.01 48.96
CA GLN A 32 5.19 -10.06 49.83
C GLN A 32 3.94 -9.43 49.16
N GLN A 33 2.77 -9.92 49.58
CA GLN A 33 1.44 -9.77 48.98
C GLN A 33 0.90 -8.33 48.93
N VAL A 34 0.53 -7.95 47.69
CA VAL A 34 -0.60 -7.17 47.15
C VAL A 34 -0.01 -6.25 46.10
N ILE A 35 0.13 -6.81 44.90
CA ILE A 35 0.48 -6.06 43.70
C ILE A 35 -0.75 -6.17 42.82
N ASN A 36 -1.33 -5.01 42.46
CA ASN A 36 -2.16 -4.91 41.27
C ASN A 36 -1.23 -5.20 40.10
N ASP A 37 -1.07 -6.48 39.80
CA ASP A 37 -0.26 -6.96 38.71
C ASP A 37 -1.06 -6.69 37.44
N ARG A 38 -0.72 -5.60 36.75
CA ARG A 38 -1.04 -5.47 35.33
C ARG A 38 0.10 -6.13 34.58
N ALA A 39 0.00 -7.44 34.43
CA ALA A 39 0.61 -8.14 33.30
C ALA A 39 -0.05 -7.61 32.03
N ASN A 40 0.53 -6.56 31.45
CA ASN A 40 0.21 -6.18 30.07
C ASN A 40 1.13 -7.00 29.16
N ASP A 41 0.77 -8.27 28.95
CA ASP A 41 1.15 -9.00 27.74
C ASP A 41 0.50 -8.27 26.55
N ILE A 42 1.14 -7.23 26.03
CA ILE A 42 0.77 -6.71 24.71
C ILE A 42 1.51 -7.57 23.69
N ALA A 43 1.06 -8.82 23.54
CA ALA A 43 1.13 -9.47 22.24
C ALA A 43 0.27 -8.58 21.32
N THR A 44 0.90 -7.75 20.49
CA THR A 44 0.18 -7.06 19.42
C THR A 44 -0.23 -8.13 18.41
N ASN A 45 -1.34 -8.80 18.71
CA ASN A 45 -2.06 -9.66 17.79
C ASN A 45 -2.46 -8.80 16.59
N VAL A 46 -1.67 -8.87 15.52
CA VAL A 46 -1.86 -8.08 14.30
C VAL A 46 -2.42 -8.95 13.18
N THR A 47 -3.25 -8.36 12.35
CA THR A 47 -4.13 -9.04 11.40
C THR A 47 -3.50 -9.25 10.03
N GLY A 48 -2.17 -9.29 9.96
CA GLY A 48 -1.43 -9.50 8.72
C GLY A 48 -1.22 -10.97 8.41
N ARG A 49 -1.41 -11.38 7.16
CA ARG A 49 -1.13 -12.74 6.68
C ARG A 49 -0.39 -12.71 5.35
N VAL A 50 0.72 -13.44 5.26
CA VAL A 50 1.42 -13.65 3.99
C VAL A 50 0.68 -14.67 3.15
N HIS A 51 0.60 -14.39 1.86
CA HIS A 51 0.24 -15.35 0.84
C HIS A 51 1.49 -15.72 0.03
N ASP A 52 1.64 -17.02 -0.22
CA ASP A 52 2.72 -17.60 -0.99
C ASP A 52 2.12 -18.57 -2.01
N TYR A 53 1.97 -18.12 -3.25
CA TYR A 53 1.47 -18.95 -4.34
C TYR A 53 2.64 -19.35 -5.23
N TYR A 54 2.93 -20.65 -5.26
CA TYR A 54 4.10 -21.16 -5.98
C TYR A 54 3.73 -22.27 -6.95
N ASN A 55 4.24 -22.19 -8.17
CA ASN A 55 4.17 -23.29 -9.12
C ASN A 55 5.55 -23.55 -9.76
N ARG A 56 6.16 -24.67 -9.41
CA ARG A 56 7.49 -25.07 -9.90
C ARG A 56 7.54 -25.35 -11.41
N ASP A 57 6.42 -25.74 -12.01
CA ASP A 57 6.38 -26.12 -13.43
C ASP A 57 6.34 -24.88 -14.33
N THR A 58 5.75 -23.78 -13.84
CA THR A 58 5.68 -22.50 -14.56
C THR A 58 6.72 -21.48 -14.10
N GLY A 59 7.31 -21.65 -12.91
CA GLY A 59 8.18 -20.65 -12.27
C GLY A 59 7.42 -19.53 -11.54
N ASN A 60 6.09 -19.61 -11.48
CA ASN A 60 5.24 -18.64 -10.79
C ASN A 60 5.57 -18.59 -9.31
N LYS A 61 5.72 -17.39 -8.75
CA LYS A 61 5.95 -17.18 -7.32
C LYS A 61 5.38 -15.83 -6.90
N ASP A 62 4.14 -15.86 -6.42
CA ASP A 62 3.43 -14.67 -5.95
C ASP A 62 3.58 -14.53 -4.44
N VAL A 63 4.15 -13.43 -3.98
CA VAL A 63 4.31 -13.11 -2.56
C VAL A 63 3.71 -11.76 -2.22
N PHE A 64 2.73 -11.75 -1.31
CA PHE A 64 2.03 -10.53 -0.88
C PHE A 64 1.48 -10.68 0.56
N VAL A 65 0.96 -9.59 1.14
CA VAL A 65 0.36 -9.59 2.48
C VAL A 65 -1.09 -9.11 2.41
N GLU A 66 -1.99 -9.83 3.07
CA GLU A 66 -3.36 -9.39 3.37
C GLU A 66 -3.42 -8.85 4.80
N ASN A 67 -4.14 -7.74 5.01
CA ASN A 67 -4.69 -7.40 6.32
C ASN A 67 -6.12 -7.95 6.40
N TYR A 68 -6.30 -9.16 6.93
CA TYR A 68 -7.62 -9.81 6.95
C TYR A 68 -8.59 -9.15 7.95
N GLY A 69 -8.07 -8.34 8.88
CA GLY A 69 -8.80 -7.67 9.95
C GLY A 69 -9.27 -8.60 11.07
N HIS A 70 -9.61 -8.03 12.22
CA HIS A 70 -10.20 -8.75 13.34
C HIS A 70 -11.23 -7.85 14.01
N ASP A 71 -12.21 -8.41 14.71
CA ASP A 71 -13.42 -7.72 15.21
C ASP A 71 -13.17 -6.56 16.21
N VAL A 72 -11.91 -6.28 16.56
CA VAL A 72 -11.49 -5.20 17.45
C VAL A 72 -10.78 -4.11 16.66
N ALA A 73 -11.55 -3.07 16.32
CA ALA A 73 -11.14 -1.79 15.73
C ALA A 73 -10.34 -1.90 14.41
N ALA A 74 -10.92 -1.34 13.33
CA ALA A 74 -10.24 -1.12 12.06
C ALA A 74 -8.91 -0.38 12.30
N ASN A 75 -7.81 -1.13 12.29
CA ASN A 75 -6.48 -0.60 12.51
C ASN A 75 -5.62 -0.92 11.30
N PRO A 76 -5.19 0.10 10.54
CA PRO A 76 -4.18 -0.10 9.53
C PRO A 76 -2.92 -0.72 10.13
N VAL A 77 -2.29 -1.61 9.37
CA VAL A 77 -1.01 -2.23 9.74
C VAL A 77 0.09 -1.78 8.79
N MET A 78 1.30 -1.67 9.34
CA MET A 78 2.52 -1.61 8.56
C MET A 78 3.04 -3.03 8.40
N VAL A 79 3.47 -3.40 7.19
CA VAL A 79 3.97 -4.75 6.87
C VAL A 79 5.36 -4.69 6.27
N ARG A 80 6.17 -5.70 6.59
CA ARG A 80 7.45 -5.96 5.94
C ARG A 80 7.65 -7.43 5.65
N ILE A 81 8.37 -7.73 4.57
CA ILE A 81 8.75 -9.07 4.13
C ILE A 81 10.27 -9.12 3.96
N ARG A 82 10.88 -10.25 4.26
CA ARG A 82 12.27 -10.54 3.90
C ARG A 82 12.35 -11.90 3.21
N LEU A 83 13.10 -11.94 2.11
CA LEU A 83 13.34 -13.16 1.36
C LEU A 83 14.68 -13.77 1.76
N SER A 84 14.72 -15.09 1.87
CA SER A 84 15.98 -15.85 2.02
C SER A 84 16.01 -16.99 1.02
N GLU A 85 17.16 -17.24 0.40
CA GLU A 85 17.32 -18.22 -0.67
C GLU A 85 18.21 -19.37 -0.24
N TYR A 86 17.91 -20.55 -0.78
CA TYR A 86 18.76 -21.72 -0.66
C TYR A 86 18.86 -22.42 -2.00
N MET A 87 20.08 -22.85 -2.34
CA MET A 87 20.33 -23.69 -3.50
C MET A 87 21.34 -24.77 -3.14
N GLU A 88 21.14 -25.98 -3.64
CA GLU A 88 22.14 -27.05 -3.65
C GLU A 88 22.21 -27.68 -5.03
N ILE A 89 23.41 -28.09 -5.44
CA ILE A 89 23.69 -28.67 -6.75
C ILE A 89 24.34 -30.03 -6.53
N GLN A 90 23.84 -31.05 -7.22
CA GLN A 90 24.47 -32.36 -7.31
C GLN A 90 24.86 -32.60 -8.77
N ARG A 91 26.17 -32.61 -9.05
CA ARG A 91 26.68 -32.90 -10.39
C ARG A 91 26.74 -34.41 -10.63
N GLN A 92 26.80 -34.80 -11.90
CA GLN A 92 26.98 -36.20 -12.27
C GLN A 92 28.25 -36.78 -11.63
N GLY A 93 28.10 -37.86 -10.87
CA GLY A 93 29.20 -38.54 -10.18
C GLY A 93 29.49 -38.01 -8.77
N GLU A 94 28.76 -37.01 -8.29
CA GLU A 94 28.78 -36.60 -6.88
C GLU A 94 27.78 -37.46 -6.08
N ASP A 95 28.23 -38.00 -4.95
CA ASP A 95 27.40 -38.85 -4.07
C ASP A 95 26.34 -38.06 -3.30
N TYR A 96 26.57 -36.75 -3.10
CA TYR A 96 25.72 -35.87 -2.29
C TYR A 96 25.61 -34.49 -2.93
N PRO A 97 24.46 -33.79 -2.79
CA PRO A 97 24.34 -32.40 -3.19
C PRO A 97 25.26 -31.50 -2.35
N THR A 98 25.79 -30.46 -2.99
CA THR A 98 26.61 -29.42 -2.35
C THR A 98 25.81 -28.12 -2.31
N PRO A 99 25.62 -27.50 -1.13
CA PRO A 99 25.03 -26.17 -1.03
C PRO A 99 25.80 -25.14 -1.87
N LEU A 100 25.08 -24.18 -2.47
CA LEU A 100 25.71 -23.06 -3.18
C LEU A 100 26.54 -22.19 -2.23
N VAL A 101 26.03 -21.99 -1.01
CA VAL A 101 26.70 -21.29 0.08
C VAL A 101 27.07 -22.32 1.15
N ASP A 102 28.37 -22.50 1.39
CA ASP A 102 28.92 -23.60 2.22
C ASP A 102 28.35 -23.67 3.65
N THR A 103 27.91 -22.55 4.20
CA THR A 103 27.35 -22.45 5.55
C THR A 103 25.86 -22.77 5.62
N ALA A 104 25.18 -22.81 4.47
CA ALA A 104 23.73 -22.99 4.38
C ALA A 104 23.34 -24.47 4.44
N GLN A 105 22.24 -24.76 5.13
CA GLN A 105 21.67 -26.09 5.28
C GLN A 105 20.21 -26.10 4.88
N ARG A 106 19.84 -27.03 4.00
CA ARG A 106 18.47 -27.19 3.49
C ARG A 106 17.42 -27.24 4.60
N GLU A 107 17.68 -28.02 5.65
CA GLU A 107 16.75 -28.25 6.75
C GLU A 107 16.76 -27.15 7.83
N ASN A 108 17.61 -26.11 7.68
CA ASN A 108 17.73 -25.03 8.64
C ASN A 108 17.62 -23.67 7.94
N ILE A 109 16.38 -23.17 7.85
CA ILE A 109 16.05 -21.88 7.20
C ILE A 109 16.84 -20.70 7.77
N ASN A 110 17.23 -20.74 9.05
CA ASN A 110 18.03 -19.67 9.66
C ASN A 110 19.45 -19.56 9.07
N THR A 111 19.87 -20.55 8.28
CA THR A 111 21.16 -20.54 7.55
C THR A 111 21.00 -20.18 6.08
N TRP A 112 19.78 -19.97 5.60
CA TRP A 112 19.53 -19.57 4.22
C TRP A 112 19.98 -18.13 4.01
N THR A 113 20.39 -17.82 2.78
CA THR A 113 21.02 -16.55 2.45
C THR A 113 19.97 -15.49 2.26
N THR A 114 19.98 -14.44 3.09
CA THR A 114 19.10 -13.28 2.92
C THR A 114 19.29 -12.62 1.55
N TYR A 115 18.20 -12.30 0.87
CA TYR A 115 18.22 -11.52 -0.37
C TYR A 115 18.68 -10.09 -0.06
N LEU A 116 19.90 -9.76 -0.50
CA LEU A 116 20.47 -8.43 -0.35
C LEU A 116 20.70 -7.83 -1.74
N PRO A 117 19.88 -6.87 -2.19
CA PRO A 117 20.09 -6.21 -3.47
C PRO A 117 21.24 -5.19 -3.42
N GLU A 118 21.77 -4.86 -4.59
CA GLU A 118 22.62 -3.68 -4.80
C GLU A 118 21.84 -2.40 -4.48
N GLU A 119 22.53 -1.40 -3.93
CA GLU A 119 21.92 -0.15 -3.44
C GLU A 119 21.01 0.51 -4.47
N GLY A 120 21.43 0.59 -5.74
CA GLY A 120 20.65 1.21 -6.82
C GLY A 120 19.91 0.23 -7.74
N ASN A 121 19.88 -1.08 -7.42
CA ASN A 121 19.31 -2.09 -8.32
C ASN A 121 18.73 -3.28 -7.53
N ILE A 122 17.40 -3.29 -7.38
CA ILE A 122 16.69 -4.38 -6.72
C ILE A 122 16.90 -5.74 -7.40
N ASN A 123 17.18 -5.80 -8.69
CA ASN A 123 17.27 -7.04 -9.47
C ASN A 123 18.67 -7.68 -9.44
N GLN A 124 19.65 -7.05 -8.78
CA GLN A 124 21.00 -7.57 -8.68
C GLN A 124 21.37 -7.77 -7.23
N ARG A 125 21.76 -8.98 -6.85
CA ARG A 125 22.19 -9.30 -5.49
C ARG A 125 23.62 -8.86 -5.24
N ARG A 126 23.91 -8.41 -4.02
CA ARG A 126 25.23 -8.02 -3.52
C ARG A 126 25.73 -8.94 -2.40
N GLY A 127 26.98 -8.74 -1.99
CA GLY A 127 27.59 -9.47 -0.86
C GLY A 127 28.11 -10.86 -1.24
N GLU A 128 28.96 -11.43 -0.38
CA GLU A 128 29.69 -12.68 -0.66
C GLU A 128 28.77 -13.87 -0.94
N ASP A 129 27.71 -14.03 -0.14
CA ASP A 129 26.78 -15.16 -0.26
C ASP A 129 25.63 -14.86 -1.25
N SER A 130 24.92 -13.75 -1.05
CA SER A 130 23.72 -13.41 -1.84
C SER A 130 24.05 -13.20 -3.33
N SER A 131 25.21 -12.62 -3.67
CA SER A 131 25.58 -12.43 -5.09
C SER A 131 25.82 -13.73 -5.87
N GLN A 132 26.05 -14.87 -5.22
CA GLN A 132 26.27 -16.16 -5.89
C GLN A 132 25.02 -16.62 -6.66
N PHE A 133 23.84 -16.27 -6.16
CA PHE A 133 22.56 -16.64 -6.77
C PHE A 133 22.29 -15.94 -8.11
N ASN A 134 22.93 -14.79 -8.39
CA ASN A 134 22.80 -14.05 -9.65
C ASN A 134 23.15 -14.90 -10.88
N ARG A 135 24.00 -15.93 -10.70
CA ARG A 135 24.36 -16.84 -11.78
C ARG A 135 23.23 -17.80 -12.14
N TYR A 136 22.40 -18.18 -11.17
CA TYR A 136 21.51 -19.33 -11.27
C TYR A 136 20.03 -18.97 -11.27
N SER A 137 19.65 -17.84 -10.70
CA SER A 137 18.25 -17.44 -10.57
C SER A 137 18.03 -15.94 -10.74
N ASN A 138 16.95 -15.61 -11.42
CA ASN A 138 16.44 -14.26 -11.58
C ASN A 138 15.08 -14.16 -10.87
N LEU A 139 14.95 -13.17 -9.99
CA LEU A 139 13.69 -12.82 -9.36
C LEU A 139 13.03 -11.68 -10.14
N THR A 140 11.73 -11.77 -10.32
CA THR A 140 10.91 -10.70 -10.91
C THR A 140 10.07 -10.07 -9.81
N PHE A 141 10.31 -8.78 -9.54
CA PHE A 141 9.63 -8.03 -8.49
C PHE A 141 8.50 -7.17 -9.04
N GLY A 142 7.40 -7.09 -8.30
CA GLY A 142 6.21 -6.35 -8.71
C GLY A 142 5.47 -7.00 -9.86
N ARG A 143 4.37 -6.39 -10.28
CA ARG A 143 3.56 -6.89 -11.39
C ARG A 143 2.93 -5.75 -12.17
N GLU A 144 3.31 -5.64 -13.44
CA GLU A 144 2.70 -4.68 -14.35
C GLU A 144 1.26 -5.08 -14.73
N GLY A 145 0.40 -4.08 -14.95
CA GLY A 145 -0.95 -4.27 -15.47
C GLY A 145 -2.03 -4.24 -14.40
N THR A 146 -3.13 -4.93 -14.67
CA THR A 146 -4.31 -4.94 -13.79
C THR A 146 -4.02 -5.78 -12.55
N ALA A 147 -4.35 -5.24 -11.38
CA ALA A 147 -4.25 -5.97 -10.12
C ALA A 147 -4.93 -7.34 -10.19
N PRO A 148 -4.24 -8.44 -9.82
CA PRO A 148 -4.82 -9.77 -9.87
C PRO A 148 -5.93 -9.95 -8.83
N TRP A 149 -6.62 -11.09 -8.92
CA TRP A 149 -7.57 -11.54 -7.90
C TRP A 149 -6.90 -12.59 -7.01
N TYR A 150 -7.26 -12.61 -5.73
CA TYR A 150 -6.84 -13.62 -4.77
C TYR A 150 -8.02 -14.08 -3.92
N MET A 151 -7.90 -15.28 -3.37
CA MET A 151 -8.79 -15.76 -2.32
C MET A 151 -8.24 -15.30 -0.95
N PRO A 152 -9.02 -14.56 -0.14
CA PRO A 152 -8.64 -14.17 1.21
C PRO A 152 -8.33 -15.34 2.13
N THR A 153 -7.47 -15.12 3.12
CA THR A 153 -7.10 -16.18 4.06
C THR A 153 -8.29 -16.66 4.91
N PHE A 154 -8.36 -17.98 5.11
CA PHE A 154 -9.25 -18.61 6.10
C PHE A 154 -8.61 -18.57 7.50
N ASN A 155 -7.29 -18.44 7.60
CA ASN A 155 -6.57 -18.41 8.86
C ASN A 155 -6.54 -17.01 9.48
N ARG A 156 -7.57 -16.72 10.26
CA ARG A 156 -7.74 -15.48 11.05
C ARG A 156 -7.30 -15.60 12.51
N ASP A 157 -6.69 -16.72 12.88
CA ASP A 157 -6.14 -16.90 14.23
C ASP A 157 -4.82 -16.13 14.35
N LEU A 158 -4.79 -15.21 15.31
CA LEU A 158 -3.65 -14.33 15.62
C LEU A 158 -2.46 -15.11 16.21
N ALA A 159 -2.71 -16.28 16.80
CA ALA A 159 -1.68 -17.15 17.35
C ALA A 159 -1.17 -18.20 16.34
N ASP A 160 -1.92 -18.45 15.26
CA ASP A 160 -1.47 -19.37 14.21
C ASP A 160 -0.60 -18.60 13.21
N LEU A 161 0.67 -18.99 13.11
CA LEU A 161 1.66 -18.35 12.23
C LEU A 161 1.62 -18.87 10.79
N ARG A 162 0.77 -19.86 10.50
CA ARG A 162 0.67 -20.43 9.15
C ARG A 162 0.37 -19.39 8.09
N SER A 163 1.16 -19.36 7.02
CA SER A 163 0.89 -18.52 5.84
C SER A 163 -0.32 -19.05 5.05
N ALA A 164 -0.77 -18.29 4.06
CA ALA A 164 -1.69 -18.76 3.03
C ALA A 164 -0.89 -19.34 1.84
N ALA A 165 -0.40 -20.56 1.98
CA ALA A 165 0.46 -21.22 1.01
C ALA A 165 -0.35 -22.10 0.04
N ALA A 166 -0.27 -21.83 -1.28
CA ALA A 166 -1.00 -22.54 -2.33
C ALA A 166 -0.09 -23.19 -3.37
N GLY A 167 -0.63 -24.16 -4.13
CA GLY A 167 0.10 -24.88 -5.16
C GLY A 167 1.23 -25.76 -4.63
N HIS A 168 2.45 -25.52 -5.09
CA HIS A 168 3.66 -26.22 -4.64
C HIS A 168 4.32 -25.53 -3.44
N ALA A 169 3.76 -24.42 -2.93
CA ALA A 169 4.28 -23.70 -1.78
C ALA A 169 4.27 -24.58 -0.52
N ARG A 170 5.20 -24.27 0.40
CA ARG A 170 5.39 -25.01 1.64
C ARG A 170 5.39 -24.04 2.80
N ASP A 171 4.36 -24.15 3.63
CA ASP A 171 4.33 -23.44 4.88
C ASP A 171 5.21 -24.16 5.91
N TYR A 172 6.21 -23.46 6.43
CA TYR A 172 7.13 -24.03 7.41
C TYR A 172 6.56 -23.80 8.82
N ILE A 173 5.90 -24.84 9.36
CA ILE A 173 5.63 -24.90 10.81
C ILE A 173 6.70 -25.76 11.47
N GLN A 174 7.21 -25.27 12.60
CA GLN A 174 8.10 -26.00 13.49
C GLN A 174 7.49 -27.38 13.85
N GLY A 175 8.11 -28.47 13.37
CA GLY A 175 7.55 -29.82 13.57
C GLY A 175 7.84 -30.87 12.49
N GLY A 176 8.74 -30.58 11.53
CA GLY A 176 9.13 -31.52 10.48
C GLY A 176 8.30 -31.39 9.20
N GLY A 177 8.02 -30.14 8.78
CA GLY A 177 7.40 -29.85 7.48
C GLY A 177 8.08 -30.60 6.32
N ALA A 178 7.33 -30.79 5.22
CA ALA A 178 7.69 -31.56 4.04
C ALA A 178 9.20 -31.55 3.69
N THR A 179 9.90 -32.65 3.98
CA THR A 179 11.35 -32.81 3.74
C THR A 179 11.68 -33.27 2.31
N ASP A 180 10.70 -33.81 1.59
CA ASP A 180 10.85 -34.26 0.20
C ASP A 180 10.17 -33.29 -0.77
N ALA A 181 10.55 -33.25 -2.04
CA ALA A 181 9.99 -32.36 -3.07
C ALA A 181 8.50 -32.68 -3.42
N GLU A 182 7.82 -33.57 -2.68
CA GLU A 182 6.57 -34.21 -3.09
C GLU A 182 5.40 -34.00 -2.10
N THR A 183 5.64 -33.87 -0.80
CA THR A 183 4.58 -33.61 0.20
C THR A 183 4.15 -32.15 0.24
N ASP A 184 2.84 -31.88 0.25
CA ASP A 184 2.29 -30.53 0.16
C ASP A 184 2.11 -29.87 1.53
N GLY A 185 3.01 -28.93 1.85
CA GLY A 185 2.84 -28.00 2.97
C GLY A 185 1.82 -26.89 2.66
N ARG A 186 0.77 -27.20 1.89
CA ARG A 186 -0.27 -26.25 1.50
C ARG A 186 -1.18 -25.97 2.69
N THR A 187 -1.54 -24.70 2.84
CA THR A 187 -2.44 -24.21 3.89
C THR A 187 -3.55 -23.35 3.29
N HIS A 188 -3.64 -23.28 1.97
CA HIS A 188 -4.57 -22.44 1.25
C HIS A 188 -4.97 -23.04 -0.11
N PRO A 189 -6.22 -22.84 -0.58
CA PRO A 189 -6.64 -23.33 -1.88
C PRO A 189 -5.92 -22.62 -3.03
N GLY A 190 -5.84 -23.34 -4.16
CA GLY A 190 -5.20 -22.92 -5.39
C GLY A 190 -4.07 -23.85 -5.82
N ASP A 191 -3.80 -23.88 -7.12
CA ASP A 191 -2.70 -24.66 -7.70
C ASP A 191 -1.38 -23.87 -7.83
N GLY A 192 -1.39 -22.62 -7.36
CA GLY A 192 -0.25 -21.70 -7.36
C GLY A 192 0.15 -21.18 -8.74
N THR A 193 -0.67 -21.43 -9.78
CA THR A 193 -0.47 -20.84 -11.11
C THR A 193 -0.86 -19.37 -11.12
N GLU A 194 -0.23 -18.63 -12.03
CA GLU A 194 -0.56 -17.23 -12.27
C GLU A 194 -2.04 -17.07 -12.62
N ASN A 195 -2.71 -16.07 -12.03
CA ASN A 195 -4.13 -15.75 -12.30
C ASN A 195 -5.11 -16.92 -12.09
N TYR A 196 -4.80 -17.83 -11.17
CA TYR A 196 -5.71 -18.92 -10.81
C TYR A 196 -7.09 -18.42 -10.36
N TRP A 197 -7.11 -17.40 -9.50
CA TRP A 197 -8.33 -16.76 -9.01
C TRP A 197 -8.80 -15.67 -9.98
N GLN A 198 -10.11 -15.54 -10.14
CA GLN A 198 -10.77 -14.58 -11.03
C GLN A 198 -11.91 -13.84 -10.30
N GLU A 199 -12.34 -12.72 -10.87
CA GLU A 199 -13.46 -11.92 -10.36
C GLU A 199 -14.73 -12.76 -10.13
N GLY A 200 -15.33 -12.59 -8.96
CA GLY A 200 -16.64 -13.17 -8.63
C GLY A 200 -16.62 -14.66 -8.32
N GLN A 201 -15.45 -15.25 -8.07
CA GLN A 201 -15.34 -16.61 -7.54
C GLN A 201 -15.50 -16.63 -6.01
N SER A 202 -16.03 -17.73 -5.48
CA SER A 202 -16.10 -18.00 -4.04
C SER A 202 -15.49 -19.39 -3.71
N TYR A 203 -15.06 -19.57 -2.47
CA TYR A 203 -14.62 -20.87 -1.94
C TYR A 203 -15.19 -21.08 -0.55
N ASP A 204 -15.81 -22.24 -0.33
CA ASP A 204 -16.39 -22.65 0.95
C ASP A 204 -15.43 -23.56 1.72
N ASN A 205 -14.93 -23.09 2.87
CA ASN A 205 -14.08 -23.87 3.77
C ASN A 205 -14.87 -24.54 4.91
N SER A 206 -16.19 -24.70 4.77
CA SER A 206 -17.05 -25.32 5.80
C SER A 206 -16.68 -26.77 6.13
N ASP A 207 -16.11 -27.50 5.17
CA ASP A 207 -15.62 -28.87 5.37
C ASP A 207 -14.29 -28.92 6.13
N GLY A 208 -13.63 -27.76 6.35
CA GLY A 208 -12.38 -27.65 7.09
C GLY A 208 -11.16 -28.19 6.33
N ASP A 209 -11.20 -28.16 5.00
CA ASP A 209 -10.11 -28.60 4.12
C ASP A 209 -8.83 -27.78 4.34
N TRP A 210 -8.98 -26.51 4.70
CA TRP A 210 -7.88 -25.58 4.94
C TRP A 210 -7.86 -25.10 6.40
N PRO A 211 -6.66 -24.90 6.99
CA PRO A 211 -6.53 -24.34 8.33
C PRO A 211 -7.26 -23.00 8.49
N GLY A 212 -7.93 -22.82 9.63
CA GLY A 212 -8.59 -21.57 9.98
C GLY A 212 -10.09 -21.72 10.18
N GLU A 213 -10.83 -20.67 9.84
CA GLU A 213 -12.27 -20.58 10.04
C GLU A 213 -13.05 -21.37 8.97
N ALA A 214 -14.16 -21.98 9.41
CA ALA A 214 -15.13 -22.64 8.55
C ALA A 214 -16.10 -21.59 7.97
N ILE A 215 -15.65 -20.90 6.93
CA ILE A 215 -16.37 -19.78 6.29
C ILE A 215 -16.30 -19.89 4.76
N GLU A 216 -17.27 -19.27 4.09
CA GLU A 216 -17.20 -18.97 2.65
C GLU A 216 -16.53 -17.60 2.45
N GLN A 217 -15.61 -17.53 1.49
CA GLN A 217 -14.93 -16.30 1.09
C GLN A 217 -15.13 -16.05 -0.40
N ASP A 218 -15.27 -14.78 -0.75
CA ASP A 218 -15.25 -14.30 -2.12
C ASP A 218 -13.85 -13.80 -2.49
N THR A 219 -13.45 -14.01 -3.74
CA THR A 219 -12.22 -13.42 -4.28
C THR A 219 -12.22 -11.90 -4.13
N LYS A 220 -11.05 -11.35 -3.80
CA LYS A 220 -10.80 -9.91 -3.73
C LYS A 220 -9.69 -9.53 -4.69
N GLN A 221 -9.66 -8.25 -5.05
CA GLN A 221 -8.60 -7.69 -5.86
C GLN A 221 -7.48 -7.13 -4.97
N HIS A 222 -6.23 -7.29 -5.41
CA HIS A 222 -5.10 -6.61 -4.78
C HIS A 222 -5.21 -5.09 -4.89
N LEU A 223 -4.52 -4.37 -4.02
CA LEU A 223 -4.23 -2.96 -4.29
C LEU A 223 -3.45 -2.84 -5.60
N GLN A 224 -3.89 -1.93 -6.46
CA GLN A 224 -3.18 -1.62 -7.70
C GLN A 224 -1.78 -1.12 -7.38
N GLU A 225 -0.79 -1.73 -8.04
CA GLU A 225 0.59 -1.29 -7.95
C GLU A 225 0.72 0.09 -8.60
N ASP A 226 1.16 1.07 -7.81
CA ASP A 226 1.43 2.42 -8.33
C ASP A 226 2.75 2.43 -9.12
N ARG A 227 3.72 1.60 -8.67
CA ARG A 227 5.10 1.56 -9.18
C ARG A 227 5.76 0.21 -8.88
N PRO A 228 6.73 -0.25 -9.69
CA PRO A 228 7.50 -1.45 -9.38
C PRO A 228 8.25 -1.32 -8.04
N PRO A 229 8.47 -2.43 -7.31
CA PRO A 229 9.32 -2.46 -6.12
C PRO A 229 10.72 -1.91 -6.40
N MET A 230 11.29 -1.24 -5.40
CA MET A 230 12.57 -0.56 -5.54
C MET A 230 13.37 -0.56 -4.25
N THR A 231 14.65 -0.22 -4.31
CA THR A 231 15.46 -0.05 -3.09
C THR A 231 15.15 1.25 -2.38
N ILE A 232 15.52 1.35 -1.09
CA ILE A 232 15.39 2.58 -0.32
C ILE A 232 16.24 3.74 -0.88
N GLU A 233 17.31 3.44 -1.61
CA GLU A 233 18.08 4.44 -2.38
C GLU A 233 17.23 5.04 -3.49
N GLN A 234 16.68 4.18 -4.34
CA GLN A 234 15.84 4.58 -5.46
C GLN A 234 14.61 5.34 -4.96
N TRP A 235 13.98 4.86 -3.89
CA TRP A 235 12.87 5.51 -3.22
C TRP A 235 13.21 6.95 -2.77
N ASN A 236 14.42 7.18 -2.26
CA ASN A 236 14.83 8.52 -1.84
C ASN A 236 15.04 9.49 -3.02
N THR A 237 15.18 9.01 -4.25
CA THR A 237 15.21 9.87 -5.44
C THR A 237 13.84 10.37 -5.88
N LEU A 238 12.76 9.77 -5.34
CA LEU A 238 11.40 10.13 -5.69
C LEU A 238 11.04 11.52 -5.16
N SER A 239 10.17 12.21 -5.91
CA SER A 239 9.51 13.42 -5.42
C SER A 239 8.76 13.09 -4.12
N ILE A 240 8.73 14.04 -3.18
CA ILE A 240 8.14 13.87 -1.84
C ILE A 240 6.72 13.27 -1.89
N ARG A 241 5.93 13.66 -2.89
CA ARG A 241 4.54 13.19 -3.07
C ARG A 241 4.44 11.73 -3.48
N ASN A 242 5.44 11.22 -4.20
CA ASN A 242 5.43 9.86 -4.71
C ASN A 242 6.21 8.91 -3.80
N ARG A 243 6.53 9.33 -2.56
CA ARG A 243 7.26 8.52 -1.58
C ARG A 243 6.34 7.66 -0.70
N VAL A 244 5.05 7.98 -0.60
CA VAL A 244 4.00 7.10 -0.05
C VAL A 244 3.16 6.58 -1.21
N GLY A 245 2.85 5.29 -1.23
CA GLY A 245 1.97 4.68 -2.24
C GLY A 245 1.94 3.16 -2.17
N ASN A 246 1.20 2.55 -3.10
CA ASN A 246 1.00 1.11 -3.15
C ASN A 246 2.15 0.43 -3.92
N TYR A 247 3.32 0.32 -3.27
CA TYR A 247 4.50 -0.38 -3.79
C TYR A 247 5.45 -0.77 -2.64
N TRP A 248 6.40 -1.64 -2.93
CA TRP A 248 7.40 -2.13 -1.96
C TRP A 248 8.73 -1.37 -2.03
N VAL A 249 9.34 -1.11 -0.88
CA VAL A 249 10.67 -0.49 -0.74
C VAL A 249 11.59 -1.39 0.07
N ILE A 250 12.67 -1.87 -0.53
CA ILE A 250 13.65 -2.75 0.13
C ILE A 250 14.80 -1.96 0.74
N ASP A 251 15.01 -2.15 2.05
CA ASP A 251 16.26 -1.79 2.70
C ASP A 251 17.36 -2.75 2.23
N HIS A 252 18.23 -2.26 1.37
CA HIS A 252 19.31 -3.03 0.78
C HIS A 252 20.40 -3.45 1.79
N ASN A 253 20.41 -2.89 3.02
CA ASN A 253 21.30 -3.30 4.11
C ASN A 253 20.82 -4.55 4.84
N THR A 254 19.51 -4.70 5.04
CA THR A 254 18.94 -5.78 5.86
C THR A 254 18.10 -6.78 5.08
N GLY A 255 17.72 -6.45 3.84
CA GLY A 255 16.86 -7.26 2.97
C GLY A 255 15.37 -7.16 3.30
N TRP A 256 14.98 -6.35 4.30
CA TRP A 256 13.58 -6.10 4.60
C TRP A 256 12.94 -5.20 3.53
N ALA A 257 11.91 -5.70 2.86
CA ALA A 257 11.01 -4.96 2.00
C ALA A 257 9.81 -4.45 2.79
N TYR A 258 9.59 -3.15 2.78
CA TYR A 258 8.52 -2.45 3.51
C TYR A 258 7.45 -1.99 2.53
N TRP A 259 6.17 -2.15 2.90
CA TRP A 259 5.07 -1.58 2.12
C TRP A 259 5.06 -0.05 2.28
N ALA A 260 5.07 0.71 1.19
CA ALA A 260 5.19 2.17 1.23
C ALA A 260 3.88 2.90 1.58
N ASN A 261 2.96 2.21 2.25
CA ASN A 261 1.69 2.73 2.73
C ASN A 261 1.24 1.95 3.96
N LEU A 262 0.20 2.41 4.65
CA LEU A 262 -0.50 1.60 5.63
C LEU A 262 -1.50 0.67 4.92
N LEU A 263 -1.57 -0.59 5.34
CA LEU A 263 -2.48 -1.58 4.78
C LEU A 263 -3.76 -1.61 5.60
N GLU A 264 -4.86 -1.14 5.02
CA GLU A 264 -6.16 -1.10 5.68
C GLU A 264 -6.81 -2.48 5.77
N GLN A 265 -7.79 -2.63 6.66
CA GLN A 265 -8.53 -3.87 6.82
C GLN A 265 -9.19 -4.31 5.51
N GLY A 266 -9.06 -5.60 5.19
CA GLY A 266 -9.60 -6.24 4.01
C GLY A 266 -8.81 -5.98 2.73
N GLN A 267 -7.70 -5.25 2.79
CA GLN A 267 -6.81 -5.01 1.66
C GLN A 267 -5.67 -6.03 1.61
N ALA A 268 -5.17 -6.29 0.41
CA ALA A 268 -3.89 -6.96 0.19
C ALA A 268 -2.95 -6.07 -0.63
N THR A 269 -1.66 -6.14 -0.31
CA THR A 269 -0.62 -5.44 -1.07
C THR A 269 -0.58 -5.92 -2.53
N SER A 270 0.08 -5.16 -3.40
CA SER A 270 0.58 -5.72 -4.65
C SER A 270 1.67 -6.76 -4.38
N TYR A 271 2.08 -7.48 -5.42
CA TYR A 271 3.13 -8.49 -5.33
C TYR A 271 4.47 -7.84 -4.98
N LEU A 272 5.17 -8.40 -3.98
CA LEU A 272 6.61 -8.15 -3.85
C LEU A 272 7.36 -8.94 -4.92
N LEU A 273 7.06 -10.24 -5.02
CA LEU A 273 7.65 -11.18 -5.96
C LEU A 273 6.53 -11.75 -6.83
N ASP A 274 6.80 -11.87 -8.13
CA ASP A 274 5.89 -12.39 -9.18
C ASP A 274 6.45 -13.67 -9.82
N ALA A 275 7.77 -13.79 -9.95
CA ALA A 275 8.39 -14.99 -10.48
C ALA A 275 9.80 -15.25 -9.92
N ALA A 276 10.17 -16.53 -9.91
CA ALA A 276 11.52 -16.99 -9.61
C ALA A 276 12.00 -17.93 -10.72
N ASN A 277 12.73 -17.38 -11.69
CA ASN A 277 13.14 -18.08 -12.90
C ASN A 277 14.59 -18.55 -12.80
N MET A 278 14.81 -19.84 -13.04
CA MET A 278 16.16 -20.40 -13.13
C MET A 278 16.80 -20.01 -14.48
N THR A 279 18.09 -19.67 -14.46
CA THR A 279 18.82 -19.25 -15.66
C THR A 279 19.21 -20.46 -16.52
N ASP A 280 19.47 -20.24 -17.81
CA ASP A 280 20.05 -21.26 -18.69
C ASP A 280 21.39 -21.80 -18.16
N GLU A 281 22.11 -21.00 -17.37
CA GLU A 281 23.38 -21.39 -16.76
C GLU A 281 23.22 -22.57 -15.78
N VAL A 282 22.07 -22.72 -15.13
CA VAL A 282 21.75 -23.91 -14.33
C VAL A 282 21.75 -25.15 -15.21
N VAL A 283 21.17 -25.05 -16.41
CA VAL A 283 21.07 -26.16 -17.36
C VAL A 283 22.44 -26.52 -17.93
N THR A 284 23.30 -25.53 -18.20
CA THR A 284 24.64 -25.73 -18.78
C THR A 284 25.70 -26.13 -17.76
N SER A 285 25.61 -25.66 -16.52
CA SER A 285 26.60 -25.96 -15.45
C SER A 285 26.33 -27.26 -14.70
N ILE A 286 25.09 -27.78 -14.78
CA ILE A 286 24.62 -29.00 -14.11
C ILE A 286 24.30 -30.09 -15.15
N VAL A 287 24.96 -30.08 -16.31
CA VAL A 287 24.75 -31.11 -17.35
C VAL A 287 24.86 -32.51 -16.72
N ASN A 288 23.74 -33.26 -16.75
CA ASN A 288 23.53 -34.58 -16.14
C ASN A 288 23.51 -34.65 -14.59
N GLY A 289 23.23 -33.54 -13.90
CA GLY A 289 23.02 -33.47 -12.45
C GLY A 289 21.60 -33.04 -12.07
N SER A 290 21.40 -32.70 -10.80
CA SER A 290 20.16 -32.12 -10.25
C SER A 290 20.45 -30.91 -9.39
N TYR A 291 19.45 -30.05 -9.19
CA TYR A 291 19.51 -28.96 -8.22
C TYR A 291 18.22 -28.90 -7.40
N TYR A 292 18.33 -28.29 -6.22
CA TYR A 292 17.19 -27.84 -5.44
C TYR A 292 17.36 -26.35 -5.21
N TYR A 293 16.29 -25.60 -5.39
CA TYR A 293 16.23 -24.16 -5.14
C TYR A 293 14.94 -23.84 -4.39
N ALA A 294 15.03 -22.96 -3.40
CA ALA A 294 13.88 -22.53 -2.62
C ALA A 294 14.05 -21.11 -2.11
N ILE A 295 12.92 -20.43 -1.93
CA ILE A 295 12.81 -19.10 -1.33
C ILE A 295 11.94 -19.23 -0.08
N HIS A 296 12.46 -18.77 1.05
CA HIS A 296 11.74 -18.59 2.30
C HIS A 296 11.26 -17.15 2.41
N VAL A 297 10.04 -16.97 2.92
CA VAL A 297 9.40 -15.66 3.12
C VAL A 297 9.21 -15.44 4.63
N ASP A 298 10.01 -14.55 5.20
CA ASP A 298 9.81 -14.02 6.55
C ASP A 298 8.93 -12.78 6.48
N SER A 299 8.02 -12.58 7.43
CA SER A 299 7.14 -11.41 7.42
C SER A 299 6.76 -10.94 8.80
N GLN A 300 6.51 -9.65 8.89
CA GLN A 300 6.08 -9.02 10.12
C GLN A 300 5.03 -7.96 9.80
N ALA A 301 3.94 -7.98 10.56
CA ALA A 301 2.97 -6.91 10.61
C ALA A 301 3.08 -6.19 11.96
N ILE A 302 2.75 -4.90 11.98
CA ILE A 302 2.70 -4.12 13.21
C ILE A 302 1.63 -3.04 13.11
N SER A 303 1.01 -2.69 14.24
CA SER A 303 0.11 -1.54 14.29
C SER A 303 0.85 -0.24 13.93
N SER A 304 0.18 0.69 13.24
CA SER A 304 0.74 2.01 12.88
C SER A 304 1.37 2.80 14.05
N VAL A 305 0.88 2.59 15.28
CA VAL A 305 1.39 3.27 16.49
C VAL A 305 2.73 2.72 17.00
N ASN A 306 3.12 1.52 16.58
CA ASN A 306 4.33 0.82 17.06
C ASN A 306 5.38 0.65 15.95
N MET A 307 5.25 1.37 14.82
CA MET A 307 6.14 1.24 13.65
C MET A 307 7.62 1.43 13.98
N ASP A 308 7.95 2.22 15.01
CA ASP A 308 9.33 2.46 15.43
C ASP A 308 10.07 1.18 15.86
N ARG A 309 9.35 0.11 16.21
CA ARG A 309 9.96 -1.20 16.49
C ARG A 309 10.67 -1.82 15.29
N PHE A 310 10.34 -1.40 14.07
CA PHE A 310 11.07 -1.82 12.88
C PHE A 310 12.46 -1.18 12.75
N LEU A 311 12.79 -0.19 13.60
CA LEU A 311 14.12 0.41 13.69
C LEU A 311 15.05 -0.35 14.65
N GLU A 312 14.56 -1.34 15.40
CA GLU A 312 15.38 -2.20 16.26
C GLU A 312 16.46 -2.92 15.43
N GLU A 313 17.67 -3.10 15.97
CA GLU A 313 18.79 -3.74 15.27
C GLU A 313 18.41 -5.10 14.70
N ASP A 314 18.79 -5.37 13.45
CA ASP A 314 18.57 -6.65 12.79
C ASP A 314 19.82 -7.53 12.84
N THR A 315 19.63 -8.85 12.80
CA THR A 315 20.71 -9.84 12.65
C THR A 315 21.62 -9.62 11.44
N GLN A 316 21.12 -8.97 10.38
CA GLN A 316 21.88 -8.58 9.19
C GLN A 316 22.69 -7.30 9.38
N GLY A 317 22.49 -6.58 10.48
CA GLY A 317 23.16 -5.34 10.82
C GLY A 317 22.21 -4.16 10.97
N ASN A 318 22.75 -2.96 10.81
CA ASN A 318 21.98 -1.73 10.93
C ASN A 318 21.11 -1.51 9.69
N HIS A 319 19.88 -1.06 9.92
CA HIS A 319 19.01 -0.56 8.86
C HIS A 319 19.64 0.63 8.14
N ASP A 320 19.22 0.86 6.91
CA ASP A 320 19.54 2.09 6.20
C ASP A 320 19.08 3.32 6.99
N THR A 321 19.95 4.35 7.05
CA THR A 321 19.69 5.60 7.79
C THR A 321 18.41 6.33 7.37
N ARG A 322 17.87 6.03 6.18
CA ARG A 322 16.62 6.60 5.67
C ARG A 322 15.37 5.90 6.18
N LEU A 323 15.47 4.72 6.79
CA LEU A 323 14.32 3.93 7.23
C LEU A 323 13.43 4.70 8.22
N ALA A 324 14.03 5.44 9.16
CA ALA A 324 13.27 6.23 10.12
C ALA A 324 12.38 7.28 9.43
N ALA A 325 12.95 8.03 8.49
CA ALA A 325 12.17 8.99 7.70
C ALA A 325 11.10 8.28 6.86
N PHE A 326 11.45 7.13 6.24
CA PHE A 326 10.52 6.29 5.49
C PHE A 326 9.28 5.93 6.35
N LEU A 327 9.48 5.36 7.54
CA LEU A 327 8.38 4.95 8.42
C LEU A 327 7.53 6.14 8.89
N GLU A 328 8.15 7.28 9.18
CA GLU A 328 7.43 8.50 9.54
C GLU A 328 6.50 8.98 8.42
N GLY A 329 6.98 9.01 7.18
CA GLY A 329 6.13 9.44 6.06
C GLY A 329 5.01 8.46 5.74
N VAL A 330 5.24 7.15 5.87
CA VAL A 330 4.17 6.14 5.76
C VAL A 330 3.12 6.34 6.85
N LYS A 331 3.55 6.52 8.11
CA LYS A 331 2.66 6.78 9.25
C LYS A 331 1.80 8.02 9.02
N ASN A 332 2.39 9.08 8.45
CA ASN A 332 1.68 10.33 8.22
C ASN A 332 0.82 10.33 6.94
N GLY A 333 1.03 9.36 6.05
CA GLY A 333 0.49 9.35 4.69
C GLY A 333 1.10 10.42 3.78
N PHE A 334 2.20 11.06 4.23
CA PHE A 334 2.97 12.06 3.48
C PHE A 334 4.31 12.37 4.16
N TYR A 335 5.30 12.82 3.39
CA TYR A 335 6.64 13.13 3.89
C TYR A 335 6.88 14.63 4.14
N GLY A 336 7.46 14.94 5.30
CA GLY A 336 8.22 16.18 5.51
C GLY A 336 7.41 17.48 5.59
N ASP A 337 6.10 17.42 5.82
CA ASP A 337 5.24 18.60 5.98
C ASP A 337 4.91 18.92 7.45
N GLY A 338 5.31 18.05 8.39
CA GLY A 338 5.06 18.22 9.82
C GLY A 338 3.57 18.22 10.21
N ASN A 339 2.70 17.72 9.32
CA ASN A 339 1.26 17.64 9.55
C ASN A 339 0.86 16.32 10.21
N PRO A 340 -0.25 16.30 10.95
CA PRO A 340 -0.83 15.06 11.50
C PRO A 340 -1.08 13.98 10.43
N PRO A 341 -1.18 12.70 10.83
CA PRO A 341 -1.51 11.60 9.93
C PRO A 341 -2.77 11.83 9.10
N ALA A 342 -2.75 11.33 7.86
CA ALA A 342 -3.82 11.56 6.88
C ALA A 342 -5.20 11.10 7.36
N ASN A 343 -5.25 10.04 8.17
CA ASN A 343 -6.46 9.39 8.67
C ASN A 343 -6.94 9.95 10.03
N GLU A 344 -6.13 10.79 10.69
CA GLU A 344 -6.52 11.39 11.96
C GLU A 344 -7.35 12.65 11.74
N ASN A 345 -8.55 12.69 12.33
CA ASN A 345 -9.41 13.85 12.25
C ASN A 345 -8.93 14.97 13.18
N ASN A 346 -8.28 15.99 12.62
CA ASN A 346 -7.68 17.09 13.37
C ASN A 346 -8.38 18.44 13.12
N ASN A 347 -8.13 19.42 13.99
CA ASN A 347 -8.60 20.79 13.82
C ASN A 347 -7.77 21.53 12.76
N PRO A 348 -8.34 22.53 12.08
CA PRO A 348 -7.61 23.36 11.11
C PRO A 348 -6.32 23.99 11.67
N SER A 349 -6.29 24.31 12.97
CA SER A 349 -5.13 24.91 13.64
C SER A 349 -3.96 23.95 13.86
N GLU A 350 -4.19 22.64 13.77
CA GLU A 350 -3.16 21.61 13.96
C GLU A 350 -2.42 21.32 12.65
N PHE A 351 -2.96 21.78 11.52
CA PHE A 351 -2.32 21.68 10.22
C PHE A 351 -1.42 22.89 9.95
N GLN A 352 -0.31 22.66 9.28
CA GLN A 352 0.59 23.63 8.69
C GLN A 352 0.34 23.67 7.18
N PHE A 353 -0.76 24.29 6.75
CA PHE A 353 -1.19 24.28 5.34
C PHE A 353 -0.14 24.88 4.40
N HIS A 354 0.65 25.85 4.87
CA HIS A 354 1.72 26.46 4.09
C HIS A 354 2.88 25.52 3.77
N LEU A 355 3.07 24.44 4.55
CA LEU A 355 4.06 23.39 4.29
C LEU A 355 3.48 22.23 3.47
N MET A 356 2.15 22.13 3.34
CA MET A 356 1.53 21.06 2.58
C MET A 356 1.89 21.18 1.10
N SER A 357 2.31 20.05 0.55
CA SER A 357 2.45 19.89 -0.88
C SER A 357 1.10 19.55 -1.52
N PRO A 358 0.75 20.13 -2.68
CA PRO A 358 -0.41 19.72 -3.47
C PRO A 358 -0.53 18.20 -3.62
N GLY A 359 -1.74 17.65 -3.42
CA GLY A 359 -2.00 16.22 -3.39
C GLY A 359 -2.06 15.60 -1.99
N ARG A 360 -1.50 16.26 -0.95
CA ARG A 360 -1.56 15.81 0.45
C ARG A 360 -3.01 15.51 0.88
N LEU A 361 -3.27 14.28 1.29
CA LEU A 361 -4.53 13.88 1.91
C LEU A 361 -4.51 14.21 3.41
N PHE A 362 -5.63 14.62 3.99
CA PHE A 362 -5.74 14.86 5.42
C PHE A 362 -7.21 14.82 5.85
N ARG A 363 -7.48 14.46 7.09
CA ARG A 363 -8.83 14.39 7.63
C ARG A 363 -9.11 15.56 8.55
N MET A 364 -10.18 16.29 8.27
CA MET A 364 -10.59 17.48 9.01
C MET A 364 -12.11 17.56 9.04
N TRP A 365 -12.69 17.97 10.17
CA TRP A 365 -14.14 18.08 10.35
C TRP A 365 -14.92 16.79 9.99
N GLY A 366 -14.30 15.63 10.16
CA GLY A 366 -14.88 14.32 9.87
C GLY A 366 -14.90 13.92 8.39
N HIS A 367 -14.26 14.70 7.51
CA HIS A 367 -14.16 14.43 6.08
C HIS A 367 -12.71 14.34 5.63
N ASP A 368 -12.44 13.48 4.65
CA ASP A 368 -11.14 13.44 4.00
C ASP A 368 -11.06 14.53 2.93
N PHE A 369 -9.99 15.30 3.00
CA PHE A 369 -9.67 16.37 2.08
C PHE A 369 -8.35 16.09 1.38
N ARG A 370 -8.20 16.72 0.21
CA ARG A 370 -6.97 16.83 -0.54
C ARG A 370 -6.57 18.29 -0.61
N TYR A 371 -5.31 18.57 -0.30
CA TYR A 371 -4.72 19.89 -0.47
C TYR A 371 -4.43 20.16 -1.94
N LEU A 372 -4.88 21.30 -2.47
CA LEU A 372 -4.79 21.62 -3.89
C LEU A 372 -3.73 22.67 -4.19
N GLU A 373 -3.75 23.82 -3.53
CA GLU A 373 -2.75 24.87 -3.78
C GLU A 373 -2.63 25.84 -2.61
N ASN A 374 -1.44 26.43 -2.49
CA ASN A 374 -1.22 27.64 -1.73
C ASN A 374 -1.58 28.83 -2.63
N MET A 375 -2.61 29.59 -2.25
CA MET A 375 -3.11 30.75 -3.00
C MET A 375 -2.44 32.06 -2.58
N GLY A 376 -1.47 32.02 -1.66
CA GLY A 376 -0.83 33.20 -1.07
C GLY A 376 -1.62 33.78 0.09
N ASP A 377 -1.01 34.68 0.86
CA ASP A 377 -1.65 35.42 1.97
C ASP A 377 -2.39 34.54 3.01
N GLY A 378 -1.90 33.32 3.24
CA GLY A 378 -2.52 32.36 4.15
C GLY A 378 -3.76 31.66 3.59
N TYR A 379 -4.08 31.84 2.31
CA TYR A 379 -5.19 31.17 1.63
C TYR A 379 -4.75 29.85 0.98
N HIS A 380 -5.57 28.82 1.16
CA HIS A 380 -5.27 27.46 0.75
C HIS A 380 -6.51 26.83 0.11
N MET A 381 -6.38 26.31 -1.11
CA MET A 381 -7.48 25.58 -1.73
C MET A 381 -7.43 24.10 -1.34
N ILE A 382 -8.58 23.55 -0.97
CA ILE A 382 -8.74 22.14 -0.63
C ILE A 382 -10.01 21.59 -1.31
N ILE A 383 -10.03 20.29 -1.53
CA ILE A 383 -11.21 19.59 -2.09
C ILE A 383 -11.50 18.32 -1.31
N ARG A 384 -12.78 17.99 -1.14
CA ARG A 384 -13.17 16.71 -0.55
C ARG A 384 -12.57 15.57 -1.38
N ASN A 385 -11.91 14.61 -0.73
CA ASN A 385 -11.25 13.52 -1.44
C ASN A 385 -12.30 12.61 -2.11
N GLU A 386 -13.36 12.28 -1.38
CA GLU A 386 -14.53 11.54 -1.86
C GLU A 386 -15.58 12.42 -2.55
N THR A 387 -16.41 11.81 -3.38
CA THR A 387 -17.55 12.49 -4.03
C THR A 387 -18.87 12.24 -3.29
N ILE A 388 -19.85 13.11 -3.56
CA ILE A 388 -21.23 12.99 -3.10
C ILE A 388 -22.04 12.46 -4.28
N GLY A 389 -22.50 11.21 -4.18
CA GLY A 389 -23.17 10.51 -5.29
C GLY A 389 -24.56 11.04 -5.62
N GLY A 390 -25.06 10.62 -6.79
CA GLY A 390 -26.49 10.71 -7.13
C GLY A 390 -26.99 12.08 -7.61
N ALA A 391 -26.12 12.99 -8.04
CA ALA A 391 -26.50 14.35 -8.44
C ALA A 391 -26.52 14.53 -9.97
N ASN A 392 -27.58 15.15 -10.48
CA ASN A 392 -27.55 15.72 -11.83
C ASN A 392 -26.87 17.10 -11.80
N TRP A 393 -26.49 17.63 -12.96
CA TRP A 393 -25.73 18.89 -13.02
C TRP A 393 -26.56 20.10 -12.55
N ASN A 394 -27.88 20.08 -12.79
CA ASN A 394 -28.76 21.17 -12.37
C ASN A 394 -28.90 21.25 -10.83
N ASP A 395 -28.70 20.13 -10.13
CA ASP A 395 -28.75 20.06 -8.67
C ASP A 395 -27.38 20.31 -8.00
N LEU A 396 -26.33 20.61 -8.77
CA LEU A 396 -24.96 20.82 -8.28
C LEU A 396 -24.90 21.82 -7.11
N ASP A 397 -25.51 22.99 -7.28
CA ASP A 397 -25.51 24.04 -6.25
C ASP A 397 -26.31 23.64 -5.00
N ASN A 398 -27.41 22.89 -5.18
CA ASN A 398 -28.22 22.40 -4.07
C ASN A 398 -27.46 21.38 -3.23
N VAL A 399 -26.72 20.47 -3.88
CA VAL A 399 -25.89 19.46 -3.20
C VAL A 399 -24.72 20.13 -2.46
N LEU A 400 -24.02 21.07 -3.10
CA LEU A 400 -22.95 21.84 -2.45
C LEU A 400 -23.46 22.63 -1.24
N THR A 401 -24.62 23.26 -1.38
CA THR A 401 -25.26 24.02 -0.29
C THR A 401 -25.65 23.09 0.85
N SER A 402 -26.33 21.98 0.54
CA SER A 402 -26.71 20.98 1.54
C SER A 402 -25.49 20.41 2.25
N TRP A 403 -24.42 20.08 1.53
CA TRP A 403 -23.19 19.59 2.15
C TRP A 403 -22.58 20.65 3.09
N TYR A 404 -22.47 21.89 2.62
CA TYR A 404 -21.91 22.99 3.40
C TYR A 404 -22.72 23.28 4.67
N THR A 405 -24.05 23.18 4.61
CA THR A 405 -24.93 23.52 5.73
C THR A 405 -25.28 22.33 6.63
N ASN A 406 -25.29 21.10 6.10
CA ASN A 406 -25.89 19.93 6.75
C ASN A 406 -24.93 18.74 6.94
N ASP A 407 -24.02 18.42 6.00
CA ASP A 407 -23.18 17.19 6.09
C ASP A 407 -21.79 17.42 6.69
N VAL A 408 -21.21 18.59 6.48
CA VAL A 408 -20.07 19.06 7.30
C VAL A 408 -20.55 19.46 8.71
N VAL A 409 -21.86 19.38 8.93
CA VAL A 409 -22.56 19.74 10.15
C VAL A 409 -23.35 18.53 10.62
N THR A 410 -22.66 17.41 10.87
CA THR A 410 -23.31 16.32 11.62
C THR A 410 -23.64 16.83 13.03
N THR A 411 -24.86 17.37 13.14
CA THR A 411 -25.70 17.54 14.34
C THR A 411 -25.32 18.57 15.42
N VAL A 412 -24.18 19.28 15.36
CA VAL A 412 -23.79 20.23 16.42
C VAL A 412 -23.48 21.64 15.87
N PRO A 413 -24.28 22.68 16.20
CA PRO A 413 -23.98 24.08 15.87
C PRO A 413 -22.56 24.55 16.22
N ALA A 414 -21.91 23.90 17.20
CA ALA A 414 -20.54 24.15 17.61
C ALA A 414 -19.49 23.86 16.52
N ILE A 415 -19.64 22.82 15.71
CA ILE A 415 -18.69 22.48 14.63
C ILE A 415 -18.74 23.53 13.52
N ARG A 416 -19.95 23.99 13.16
CA ARG A 416 -20.11 25.08 12.19
C ARG A 416 -19.42 26.35 12.69
N ALA A 417 -19.59 26.72 13.95
CA ALA A 417 -18.93 27.89 14.54
C ALA A 417 -17.39 27.77 14.55
N GLN A 418 -16.84 26.57 14.70
CA GLN A 418 -15.40 26.31 14.60
C GLN A 418 -14.88 26.42 13.17
N ARG A 419 -15.70 26.04 12.19
CA ARG A 419 -15.34 26.00 10.76
C ARG A 419 -15.37 27.36 10.10
N GLU A 420 -16.48 28.09 10.25
CA GLU A 420 -16.74 29.32 9.51
C GLU A 420 -15.57 30.29 9.52
N PRO A 421 -14.86 30.58 10.64
CA PRO A 421 -13.74 31.51 10.68
C PRO A 421 -12.63 31.21 9.66
N TYR A 422 -12.35 29.93 9.42
CA TYR A 422 -11.31 29.49 8.50
C TYR A 422 -11.74 29.52 7.04
N ILE A 423 -13.04 29.56 6.71
CA ILE A 423 -13.49 29.51 5.32
C ILE A 423 -13.45 30.89 4.69
N ALA A 424 -12.67 31.05 3.62
CA ALA A 424 -12.60 32.29 2.87
C ALA A 424 -13.84 32.49 1.98
N PRO A 425 -14.32 33.73 1.82
CA PRO A 425 -15.42 34.03 0.91
C PRO A 425 -15.01 33.90 -0.56
N VAL A 426 -15.91 33.39 -1.40
CA VAL A 426 -15.79 33.30 -2.87
C VAL A 426 -16.96 34.03 -3.53
N ALA A 427 -16.95 34.14 -4.86
CA ALA A 427 -18.04 34.78 -5.60
C ALA A 427 -19.41 34.12 -5.30
N SER A 428 -20.47 34.94 -5.24
CA SER A 428 -21.85 34.45 -5.07
C SER A 428 -22.40 33.77 -6.33
N SER A 429 -21.86 34.12 -7.50
CA SER A 429 -22.17 33.53 -8.80
C SER A 429 -20.89 33.45 -9.64
N PHE A 430 -20.76 32.39 -10.45
CA PHE A 430 -19.59 32.18 -11.31
C PHE A 430 -19.85 32.64 -12.76
N PRO A 431 -18.82 33.14 -13.48
CA PRO A 431 -18.97 33.74 -14.82
C PRO A 431 -19.55 32.80 -15.89
N THR A 432 -19.43 31.49 -15.68
CA THR A 432 -19.89 30.46 -16.61
C THR A 432 -21.36 30.11 -16.44
N THR A 433 -22.03 30.65 -15.42
CA THR A 433 -23.47 30.44 -15.19
C THR A 433 -24.27 31.23 -16.24
N GLY A 434 -24.89 30.53 -17.20
CA GLY A 434 -25.71 31.17 -18.24
C GLY A 434 -24.94 31.77 -19.43
N THR A 435 -23.66 31.42 -19.59
CA THR A 435 -22.84 31.88 -20.73
C THR A 435 -23.19 31.14 -22.04
N THR A 436 -22.94 31.78 -23.18
CA THR A 436 -22.94 31.16 -24.52
C THR A 436 -21.53 30.90 -25.06
N ALA A 437 -20.49 31.28 -24.31
CA ALA A 437 -19.08 31.08 -24.67
C ALA A 437 -18.60 29.75 -24.09
N PHE A 438 -18.50 28.73 -24.93
CA PHE A 438 -18.17 27.36 -24.54
C PHE A 438 -16.81 26.91 -25.06
N VAL A 439 -16.14 26.05 -24.29
CA VAL A 439 -15.00 25.28 -24.78
C VAL A 439 -15.55 24.11 -25.62
N PRO A 440 -15.24 24.03 -26.92
CA PRO A 440 -15.69 22.92 -27.78
C PRO A 440 -15.25 21.58 -27.21
N TRP A 441 -16.08 20.55 -27.39
CA TRP A 441 -15.70 19.20 -27.00
C TRP A 441 -14.70 18.56 -27.98
N GLU A 442 -14.88 18.80 -29.28
CA GLU A 442 -14.12 18.17 -30.36
C GLU A 442 -12.91 19.03 -30.74
N GLY A 443 -11.72 18.43 -30.83
CA GLY A 443 -10.47 19.08 -31.24
C GLY A 443 -9.21 18.42 -30.65
N PRO A 444 -8.01 18.71 -31.17
CA PRO A 444 -6.71 18.23 -30.66
C PRO A 444 -6.31 18.86 -29.30
N ASP A 445 -7.26 19.47 -28.60
CA ASP A 445 -7.06 20.38 -27.48
C ASP A 445 -7.01 19.69 -26.12
N ARG A 446 -6.64 18.40 -26.11
CA ARG A 446 -6.52 17.59 -24.89
C ARG A 446 -5.22 16.85 -24.95
N ALA A 447 -4.21 17.44 -24.31
CA ALA A 447 -2.93 16.79 -24.21
C ALA A 447 -3.05 15.55 -23.31
N ASP A 448 -2.14 14.59 -23.51
CA ASP A 448 -2.07 13.37 -22.71
C ASP A 448 -1.74 13.66 -21.23
N ASP A 449 -1.20 14.85 -20.95
CA ASP A 449 -1.03 15.40 -19.59
C ASP A 449 -2.35 15.82 -18.92
N GLY A 450 -3.47 15.71 -19.66
CA GLY A 450 -4.82 16.04 -19.26
C GLY A 450 -5.09 17.54 -19.10
N THR A 451 -4.24 18.42 -19.60
CA THR A 451 -4.57 19.84 -19.72
C THR A 451 -5.33 20.12 -21.02
N ILE A 452 -5.91 21.31 -21.11
CA ILE A 452 -6.45 21.93 -22.32
C ILE A 452 -5.47 23.05 -22.70
N PRO A 453 -4.46 22.79 -23.57
CA PRO A 453 -3.33 23.70 -23.78
C PRO A 453 -3.72 25.10 -24.27
N ASN A 454 -4.83 25.20 -25.01
CA ASN A 454 -5.32 26.44 -25.61
C ASN A 454 -6.54 27.01 -24.87
N LEU A 455 -6.76 26.63 -23.60
CA LEU A 455 -7.93 27.08 -22.82
C LEU A 455 -8.09 28.62 -22.81
N SER A 456 -6.98 29.35 -22.88
CA SER A 456 -6.94 30.82 -22.93
C SER A 456 -7.64 31.43 -24.14
N ASN A 457 -7.89 30.66 -25.21
CA ASN A 457 -8.68 31.11 -26.37
C ASN A 457 -10.16 31.36 -26.02
N TRP A 458 -10.66 30.79 -24.92
CA TRP A 458 -12.03 30.96 -24.45
C TRP A 458 -12.03 31.77 -23.15
N SER A 459 -12.05 33.10 -23.29
CA SER A 459 -11.87 34.03 -22.17
C SER A 459 -12.81 33.80 -20.98
N VAL A 460 -14.08 33.44 -21.22
CA VAL A 460 -15.05 33.19 -20.14
C VAL A 460 -14.73 31.89 -19.39
N PRO A 461 -14.62 30.71 -20.04
CA PRO A 461 -14.14 29.49 -19.37
C PRO A 461 -12.75 29.61 -18.74
N TYR A 462 -11.82 30.32 -19.37
CA TYR A 462 -10.47 30.53 -18.85
C TYR A 462 -10.44 31.43 -17.62
N GLY A 463 -11.26 32.49 -17.62
CA GLY A 463 -11.39 33.44 -16.51
C GLY A 463 -12.21 32.93 -15.33
N ASP A 464 -12.89 31.79 -15.46
CA ASP A 464 -13.64 31.13 -14.38
C ASP A 464 -12.70 30.42 -13.39
N ARG A 465 -11.66 31.09 -12.92
CA ARG A 465 -10.80 30.63 -11.82
C ARG A 465 -11.42 31.02 -10.49
N THR A 466 -11.46 30.09 -9.56
CA THR A 466 -11.93 30.39 -8.20
C THR A 466 -10.87 31.15 -7.45
N VAL A 467 -11.25 32.31 -6.91
CA VAL A 467 -10.38 33.17 -6.10
C VAL A 467 -11.13 33.64 -4.86
N VAL A 468 -10.38 34.11 -3.87
CA VAL A 468 -10.96 34.78 -2.69
C VAL A 468 -11.61 36.09 -3.12
N VAL A 469 -12.83 36.33 -2.68
CA VAL A 469 -13.57 37.57 -2.92
C VAL A 469 -13.95 38.16 -1.56
N PRO A 470 -13.28 39.22 -1.08
CA PRO A 470 -13.49 39.74 0.28
C PRO A 470 -14.95 40.05 0.65
N ASN A 471 -15.74 40.57 -0.31
CA ASN A 471 -17.16 40.86 -0.15
C ASN A 471 -18.08 39.75 -0.68
N GLY A 472 -17.53 38.56 -0.88
CA GLY A 472 -18.23 37.39 -1.38
C GLY A 472 -18.98 36.65 -0.28
N VAL A 473 -19.22 35.36 -0.52
CA VAL A 473 -19.94 34.47 0.39
C VAL A 473 -19.08 33.28 0.78
N ARG A 474 -19.09 32.90 2.05
CA ARG A 474 -18.44 31.67 2.53
C ARG A 474 -19.34 30.49 2.12
N ARG A 475 -18.85 29.66 1.19
CA ARG A 475 -19.60 28.53 0.64
C ARG A 475 -18.65 27.47 0.07
N ALA A 476 -19.17 26.25 -0.05
CA ALA A 476 -18.59 25.25 -0.94
C ALA A 476 -18.85 25.61 -2.40
N PHE A 477 -17.93 25.18 -3.27
CA PHE A 477 -18.03 25.34 -4.73
C PHE A 477 -17.57 24.07 -5.43
N ALA A 478 -18.04 23.85 -6.66
CA ALA A 478 -17.47 22.86 -7.57
C ALA A 478 -16.39 23.52 -8.42
N LEU A 479 -15.28 22.82 -8.68
CA LEU A 479 -14.22 23.33 -9.55
C LEU A 479 -14.73 23.60 -10.98
N SER A 480 -14.16 24.60 -11.65
CA SER A 480 -14.35 24.83 -13.08
C SER A 480 -13.37 24.03 -13.92
N VAL A 481 -13.55 24.04 -15.24
CA VAL A 481 -12.52 23.59 -16.19
C VAL A 481 -11.23 24.38 -16.01
N ALA A 482 -11.32 25.70 -15.78
CA ALA A 482 -10.17 26.57 -15.53
C ALA A 482 -9.39 26.16 -14.26
N ASP A 483 -10.10 25.86 -13.17
CA ASP A 483 -9.51 25.41 -11.92
C ASP A 483 -8.78 24.08 -12.13
N VAL A 484 -9.46 23.07 -12.67
CA VAL A 484 -8.85 21.74 -12.88
C VAL A 484 -7.68 21.81 -13.85
N ASN A 485 -7.77 22.63 -14.91
CA ASN A 485 -6.67 22.82 -15.87
C ASN A 485 -5.42 23.42 -15.20
N HIS A 486 -5.60 24.47 -14.38
CA HIS A 486 -4.49 25.06 -13.64
C HIS A 486 -3.91 24.11 -12.60
N LEU A 487 -4.77 23.51 -11.77
CA LEU A 487 -4.38 22.58 -10.71
C LEU A 487 -3.60 21.40 -11.28
N THR A 488 -3.96 20.94 -12.48
CA THR A 488 -3.14 19.98 -13.22
C THR A 488 -1.78 20.55 -13.58
N ALA A 489 -1.74 21.74 -14.19
CA ALA A 489 -0.50 22.35 -14.66
C ALA A 489 0.50 22.63 -13.53
N ILE A 490 0.02 22.92 -12.30
CA ILE A 490 0.86 23.09 -11.11
C ILE A 490 1.10 21.79 -10.31
N GLY A 491 0.60 20.66 -10.82
CA GLY A 491 0.81 19.33 -10.27
C GLY A 491 -0.02 18.98 -9.03
N SER A 492 -1.11 19.70 -8.74
CA SER A 492 -2.06 19.33 -7.67
C SER A 492 -2.73 17.97 -7.89
N PHE A 493 -2.72 17.52 -9.14
CA PHE A 493 -2.96 16.14 -9.54
C PHE A 493 -1.66 15.63 -10.17
N SER A 494 -1.04 14.58 -9.61
CA SER A 494 0.27 14.11 -10.08
C SER A 494 0.18 13.36 -11.42
N SER A 495 -1.00 12.84 -11.71
CA SER A 495 -1.37 12.21 -12.97
C SER A 495 -2.79 12.62 -13.36
N VAL A 496 -3.22 12.27 -14.58
CA VAL A 496 -4.62 12.41 -14.98
C VAL A 496 -5.51 11.52 -14.10
N ALA A 497 -5.05 10.30 -13.79
CA ALA A 497 -5.78 9.35 -12.95
C ALA A 497 -6.07 9.88 -11.54
N ASP A 498 -5.17 10.70 -10.97
CA ASP A 498 -5.33 11.30 -9.63
C ASP A 498 -6.55 12.22 -9.50
N ARG A 499 -7.09 12.71 -10.61
CA ARG A 499 -8.33 13.52 -10.63
C ARG A 499 -9.56 12.64 -10.43
N GLY A 500 -9.43 11.38 -10.82
CA GLY A 500 -10.44 10.34 -10.73
C GLY A 500 -10.83 10.09 -9.29
N THR A 501 -12.05 9.58 -9.14
CA THR A 501 -12.58 9.07 -7.87
C THR A 501 -13.40 7.82 -8.18
N GLY A 502 -14.00 7.18 -7.17
CA GLY A 502 -14.94 6.07 -7.39
C GLY A 502 -16.17 6.43 -8.23
N ALA A 503 -16.39 7.72 -8.55
CA ALA A 503 -17.43 8.17 -9.48
C ALA A 503 -16.94 9.27 -10.42
N ASN A 504 -17.63 9.44 -11.54
CA ASN A 504 -17.51 10.65 -12.35
C ASN A 504 -18.00 11.85 -11.51
N TRP A 505 -17.39 13.02 -11.62
CA TRP A 505 -17.84 14.20 -10.87
C TRP A 505 -17.93 15.48 -11.72
N TRP A 506 -18.98 16.26 -11.46
CA TRP A 506 -19.31 17.46 -12.23
C TRP A 506 -18.35 18.63 -11.97
N LEU A 507 -18.09 19.38 -13.03
CA LEU A 507 -17.52 20.73 -12.96
C LEU A 507 -18.62 21.76 -13.12
N ARG A 508 -18.44 22.94 -12.51
CA ARG A 508 -19.42 24.03 -12.66
C ARG A 508 -19.45 24.64 -14.08
N THR A 509 -18.45 24.35 -14.91
CA THR A 509 -18.38 24.90 -16.27
C THR A 509 -19.30 24.12 -17.21
N PRO A 510 -20.23 24.79 -17.93
CA PRO A 510 -21.02 24.15 -18.97
C PRO A 510 -20.17 23.88 -20.22
N ASN A 511 -20.42 22.76 -20.90
CA ASN A 511 -19.84 22.46 -22.21
C ASN A 511 -20.66 23.05 -23.36
N ASN A 512 -21.98 23.11 -23.21
CA ASN A 512 -22.94 23.76 -24.11
C ASN A 512 -24.28 23.90 -23.34
N PRO A 513 -25.37 24.45 -23.93
CA PRO A 513 -26.63 24.66 -23.19
C PRO A 513 -27.31 23.42 -22.60
N THR A 514 -26.84 22.21 -22.92
CA THR A 514 -27.44 20.94 -22.46
C THR A 514 -26.44 19.98 -21.82
N PHE A 515 -25.13 20.25 -21.90
CA PHE A 515 -24.07 19.39 -21.38
C PHE A 515 -23.16 20.13 -20.41
N GLY A 516 -22.79 19.44 -19.33
CA GLY A 516 -21.80 19.89 -18.34
C GLY A 516 -20.46 19.20 -18.56
N TRP A 517 -19.37 19.89 -18.22
CA TRP A 517 -18.08 19.23 -18.08
C TRP A 517 -18.04 18.38 -16.81
N ARG A 518 -17.34 17.26 -16.88
CA ARG A 518 -17.07 16.38 -15.73
C ARG A 518 -15.65 15.84 -15.81
N VAL A 519 -15.18 15.31 -14.69
CA VAL A 519 -14.01 14.44 -14.64
C VAL A 519 -14.51 13.00 -14.49
N THR A 520 -13.93 12.08 -15.24
CA THR A 520 -14.33 10.67 -15.22
C THR A 520 -13.71 9.91 -14.03
N THR A 521 -14.11 8.67 -13.80
CA THR A 521 -13.46 7.76 -12.84
C THR A 521 -11.98 7.56 -13.15
N ALA A 522 -11.59 7.53 -14.42
CA ALA A 522 -10.20 7.48 -14.87
C ALA A 522 -9.49 8.86 -14.82
N GLY A 523 -10.16 9.90 -14.31
CA GLY A 523 -9.61 11.23 -14.15
C GLY A 523 -9.48 12.06 -15.44
N VAL A 524 -9.79 11.49 -16.61
CA VAL A 524 -9.83 12.22 -17.88
C VAL A 524 -11.08 13.10 -17.99
N TRP A 525 -11.03 14.07 -18.91
CA TRP A 525 -12.17 14.95 -19.21
C TRP A 525 -13.37 14.17 -19.77
N GLY A 526 -14.54 14.45 -19.23
CA GLY A 526 -15.83 13.93 -19.65
C GLY A 526 -16.83 15.06 -19.95
N ARG A 527 -17.88 14.74 -20.71
CA ARG A 527 -19.12 15.55 -20.73
C ARG A 527 -20.32 14.66 -20.59
N SER A 528 -21.41 15.18 -20.05
CA SER A 528 -22.69 14.48 -19.98
C SER A 528 -23.84 15.47 -19.97
N ASN A 529 -25.02 15.00 -20.34
CA ASN A 529 -26.22 15.83 -20.33
C ASN A 529 -26.50 16.27 -18.89
N TYR A 530 -27.01 17.48 -18.69
CA TYR A 530 -27.30 17.99 -17.35
C TYR A 530 -28.23 17.09 -16.53
N SER A 531 -29.13 16.38 -17.20
CA SER A 531 -30.08 15.45 -16.57
C SER A 531 -29.53 14.05 -16.32
N THR A 532 -28.30 13.74 -16.77
CA THR A 532 -27.70 12.40 -16.61
C THR A 532 -27.59 12.06 -15.12
N PRO A 533 -28.31 11.03 -14.63
CA PRO A 533 -28.21 10.60 -13.25
C PRO A 533 -26.88 9.88 -12.99
N GLY A 534 -26.47 9.79 -11.72
CA GLY A 534 -25.32 8.96 -11.30
C GLY A 534 -23.93 9.58 -11.51
N THR A 535 -23.84 10.86 -11.91
CA THR A 535 -22.61 11.64 -11.72
C THR A 535 -22.62 12.25 -10.32
N ALA A 536 -21.45 12.57 -9.78
CA ALA A 536 -21.28 12.99 -8.39
C ALA A 536 -20.84 14.45 -8.28
N VAL A 537 -20.85 14.98 -7.06
CA VAL A 537 -20.36 16.33 -6.73
C VAL A 537 -19.13 16.22 -5.86
N ARG A 538 -18.12 17.06 -6.11
CA ARG A 538 -16.89 17.10 -5.32
C ARG A 538 -16.69 18.51 -4.73
N PRO A 539 -17.11 18.74 -3.47
CA PRO A 539 -17.03 20.06 -2.85
C PRO A 539 -15.58 20.52 -2.64
N ALA A 540 -15.30 21.77 -3.02
CA ALA A 540 -14.06 22.48 -2.73
C ALA A 540 -14.30 23.68 -1.82
N LEU A 541 -13.26 24.06 -1.09
CA LEU A 541 -13.22 25.18 -0.14
C LEU A 541 -11.90 25.95 -0.31
N ILE A 542 -11.92 27.24 0.04
CA ILE A 542 -10.71 27.99 0.32
C ILE A 542 -10.64 28.21 1.83
N ILE A 543 -9.53 27.82 2.43
CA ILE A 543 -9.23 27.94 3.85
C ILE A 543 -8.26 29.11 4.03
N HIS A 544 -8.43 29.88 5.09
CA HIS A 544 -7.52 30.92 5.52
C HIS A 544 -6.94 30.55 6.87
N GLN A 545 -5.63 30.36 6.91
CA GLN A 545 -4.85 30.17 8.12
C GLN A 545 -3.88 31.35 8.21
N GLN A 546 -3.95 32.12 9.31
CA GLN A 546 -2.96 33.16 9.54
C GLN A 546 -1.58 32.50 9.74
N PRO A 547 -0.51 33.08 9.14
CA PRO A 547 0.85 32.56 9.26
C PRO A 547 1.33 32.35 10.69
#